data_AF-A0A7C1KT83-F1
#
_entry.id   AF-A0A7C1KT83-F1
#
_cell.length_a   1.000
_cell.length_b   1.000
_cell.length_c   1.000
_cell.angle_alpha   90.00
_cell.angle_beta   90.00
_cell.angle_gamma   90.00
#
_symmetry.space_group_name_H-M   'P 1'
#
loop_
_entity.id
_entity.type
_entity.pdbx_description
1 polymer ?
#
loop_
_entity_poly.entity_id
_entity_poly.type
_entity_poly.pdbx_seq_one_letter_code
_entity_poly.pdbx_strand_id
1 'polypeptide(L)' 'EMSLDEAKKKDAIGVFETKYGDKVKVYSIGNFSKEICSGPHVEKTSELGYFKIKKQ' A
#
# COMPACT_ATOMS: atom_id res chain seq x y z
N GLU A 1 -0.56 -1.33 12.47
CA GLU A 1 -0.14 -2.69 12.05
C GLU A 1 -1.31 -3.62 12.30
N MET A 2 -1.58 -4.55 11.40
CA MET A 2 -2.68 -5.53 11.51
C MET A 2 -2.25 -6.89 10.97
N SER A 3 -3.01 -7.95 11.25
CA SER A 3 -2.70 -9.27 10.72
C SER A 3 -2.94 -9.34 9.21
N LEU A 4 -2.22 -10.24 8.52
CA LEU A 4 -2.38 -10.44 7.08
C LEU A 4 -3.83 -10.77 6.69
N ASP A 5 -4.52 -11.58 7.50
CA ASP A 5 -5.94 -11.91 7.32
C ASP A 5 -6.85 -10.68 7.40
N GLU A 6 -6.63 -9.81 8.39
CA GLU A 6 -7.36 -8.55 8.52
C GLU A 6 -7.08 -7.58 7.37
N ALA A 7 -5.84 -7.54 6.89
CA ALA A 7 -5.46 -6.72 5.74
C ALA A 7 -6.20 -7.19 4.48
N LYS A 8 -6.25 -8.50 4.23
CA LYS A 8 -7.01 -9.08 3.12
C LYS A 8 -8.49 -8.79 3.22
N LYS A 9 -9.09 -8.92 4.41
CA LYS A 9 -10.51 -8.57 4.63
C LYS A 9 -10.82 -7.09 4.36
N LYS A 10 -9.82 -6.21 4.48
CA LYS A 10 -9.95 -4.78 4.19
C LYS A 10 -9.75 -4.41 2.72
N ASP A 11 -9.64 -5.41 1.85
CA ASP A 11 -9.37 -5.26 0.41
C ASP A 11 -7.97 -4.66 0.15
N ALA A 12 -7.02 -4.89 1.06
CA ALA A 12 -5.66 -4.44 0.85
C ALA A 12 -4.94 -5.35 -0.15
N ILE A 13 -4.42 -4.76 -1.22
CA ILE A 13 -3.68 -5.47 -2.26
C ILE A 13 -2.21 -5.61 -1.83
N GLY A 14 -1.70 -6.83 -1.85
CA GLY A 14 -0.30 -7.13 -1.57
C GLY A 14 0.29 -7.96 -2.71
N VAL A 15 1.33 -7.45 -3.36
CA VAL A 15 1.93 -8.12 -4.53
C VAL A 15 2.82 -9.32 -4.13
N PHE A 16 3.10 -9.50 -2.83
CA PHE A 16 4.00 -10.55 -2.35
C PHE A 16 3.54 -11.20 -1.03
N GLU A 17 2.43 -11.93 -1.08
CA GLU A 17 1.85 -12.64 0.08
C GLU A 17 2.88 -13.50 0.85
N THR A 18 3.78 -14.17 0.15
CA THR A 18 4.81 -15.06 0.73
C THR A 18 5.94 -14.33 1.46
N LYS A 19 6.07 -13.00 1.28
CA LYS A 19 7.09 -12.19 1.96
C LYS A 19 6.55 -11.47 3.19
N TYR A 20 5.23 -11.46 3.40
CA TYR A 20 4.64 -10.81 4.56
C TYR A 20 4.63 -11.77 5.75
N GLY A 21 5.14 -11.30 6.89
CA GLY A 21 5.01 -12.02 8.15
C GLY A 21 3.59 -11.95 8.72
N ASP A 22 3.43 -12.40 9.97
CA ASP A 22 2.14 -12.44 10.67
C ASP A 22 1.45 -11.07 10.79
N LYS A 23 2.27 -10.01 10.91
CA LYS A 23 1.84 -8.62 11.00
C LYS A 23 2.32 -7.81 9.81
N VAL A 24 1.40 -7.04 9.25
CA VAL A 24 1.63 -6.17 8.09
C VAL A 24 1.22 -4.73 8.36
N LYS A 25 1.85 -3.81 7.62
CA LYS A 25 1.43 -2.41 7.53
C LYS A 25 0.61 -2.23 6.26
N VAL A 26 -0.63 -1.76 6.46
CA VAL A 26 -1.53 -1.42 5.37
C VAL A 26 -1.57 0.09 5.26
N TYR A 27 -1.33 0.60 4.07
CA TYR A 27 -1.50 2.00 3.72
C TYR A 27 -2.75 2.16 2.88
N SER A 28 -3.44 3.29 3.05
CA SER A 28 -4.66 3.61 2.31
C SER A 28 -4.54 5.00 1.72
N ILE A 29 -4.70 5.09 0.41
CA ILE A 29 -4.70 6.34 -0.34
C ILE A 29 -6.17 6.67 -0.59
N GLY A 30 -6.75 7.43 0.33
CA GLY A 30 -8.18 7.75 0.35
C GLY A 30 -9.05 6.49 0.30
N ASN A 31 -10.13 6.54 -0.49
CA ASN A 31 -11.01 5.41 -0.76
C ASN A 31 -10.64 4.65 -2.05
N PHE A 32 -9.50 4.97 -2.66
CA PHE A 32 -9.14 4.48 -3.98
C PHE A 32 -8.20 3.28 -3.94
N SER A 33 -7.10 3.39 -3.19
CA SER A 33 -6.10 2.31 -3.10
C SER A 33 -5.86 1.93 -1.65
N LYS A 34 -5.74 0.63 -1.38
CA LYS A 34 -5.25 0.10 -0.11
C LYS A 34 -4.21 -0.96 -0.40
N GLU A 35 -3.03 -0.79 0.15
CA GLU A 35 -1.88 -1.60 -0.22
C GLU A 35 -1.07 -2.01 1.00
N ILE A 36 -0.51 -3.22 0.93
CA ILE A 36 0.40 -3.74 1.95
C ILE A 36 1.81 -3.30 1.63
N CYS A 37 2.33 -2.32 2.37
CA CYS A 37 3.65 -1.74 2.16
C CYS A 37 4.37 -1.55 3.50
N SER A 38 5.66 -1.91 3.53
CA SER A 38 6.54 -1.73 4.70
C SER A 38 7.50 -0.55 4.56
N GLY A 39 7.40 0.21 3.47
CA GLY A 39 8.24 1.37 3.18
C GLY A 39 7.69 2.68 3.80
N PRO A 40 8.49 3.75 3.76
CA PRO A 40 8.02 5.09 4.10
C PRO A 40 7.08 5.63 3.01
N HIS A 41 6.06 6.38 3.44
CA HIS A 41 5.12 7.07 2.55
C HIS A 41 5.18 8.58 2.81
N VAL A 42 4.86 9.36 1.78
CA VAL A 42 4.61 10.81 1.93
C VAL A 42 3.33 11.05 2.75
N GLU A 43 3.24 12.20 3.41
CA GLU A 43 2.06 12.53 4.22
C GLU A 43 0.85 12.87 3.32
N LYS A 44 1.08 13.50 2.17
CA LYS A 44 0.04 13.89 1.22
C LYS A 44 0.44 13.60 -0.22
N THR A 45 -0.52 13.14 -1.04
CA THR A 45 -0.27 12.82 -2.46
C THR A 45 0.19 14.03 -3.28
N SER A 46 -0.18 15.25 -2.86
CA SER A 46 0.27 16.49 -3.48
C SER A 46 1.79 16.72 -3.37
N GLU A 47 2.48 16.07 -2.44
CA GLU A 47 3.95 16.16 -2.33
C GLU A 47 4.68 15.40 -3.45
N LEU A 48 4.01 14.48 -4.15
CA LEU A 48 4.59 13.71 -5.25
C LEU A 48 4.77 14.54 -6.54
N GLY A 49 4.16 15.73 -6.62
CA GLY A 49 4.26 16.61 -7.78
C GLY A 49 3.60 16.03 -9.04
N TYR A 50 4.32 16.06 -10.17
CA TYR A 50 3.79 15.65 -11.47
C TYR A 50 4.28 14.26 -11.86
N PHE A 51 3.34 13.36 -12.18
CA PHE A 51 3.64 12.06 -12.77
C PHE A 51 3.43 12.10 -14.28
N LYS A 52 4.38 11.55 -15.04
CA LYS A 52 4.29 11.40 -16.50
C LYS A 52 4.58 9.96 -16.88
N ILE A 53 3.60 9.31 -17.50
CA ILE A 53 3.80 7.99 -18.11
C ILE A 53 4.75 8.15 -19.29
N LYS A 54 5.93 7.54 -19.21
CA LYS A 54 6.86 7.43 -20.34
C LYS A 54 6.72 6.03 -20.94
N LYS A 55 6.61 5.97 -22.26
CA LYS A 55 6.73 4.73 -23.02
C LYS A 55 8.13 4.69 -23.62
N GLN A 56 8.86 3.62 -23.35
CA GLN A 56 10.15 3.32 -23.97
C GLN A 56 9.95 2.33 -25.11
#